data_AF-Q4ACC5-F1
#
_entry.id   AF-Q4ACC5-F1
#
_cell.length_a   1.000
_cell.length_b   1.000
_cell.length_c   1.000
_cell.angle_alpha   90.00
_cell.angle_beta   90.00
_cell.angle_gamma   90.00
#
_symmetry.space_group_name_H-M   'P 1'
#
loop_
_entity.id
_entity.type
_entity.pdbx_description
1 polymer ?
#
loop_
_entity_poly.entity_id
_entity_poly.type
_entity_poly.pdbx_seq_one_letter_code
_entity_poly.pdbx_strand_id
1 'polypeptide(L)'
;YLDTGELLKKVPLGEIFPLLAGHVKELHDFYGSGKGLRIARKHVSWYLQAHAPNDQFRRTFNAIEDASEHLEALEAYFEKLSVKKELTELCSNNA
;
A
#
# COMPACT_ATOMS: atom_id res chain seq x y z
N TYR A 1 -22.78 2.41 5.50
CA TYR A 1 -23.62 2.48 6.71
C TYR A 1 -24.40 3.78 6.90
N LEU A 2 -24.31 4.80 6.04
CA LEU A 2 -25.12 6.02 6.20
C LEU A 2 -26.47 5.95 5.46
N ASP A 3 -26.47 5.40 4.24
CA ASP A 3 -27.69 5.33 3.41
C ASP A 3 -28.45 4.00 3.54
N THR A 4 -27.74 2.87 3.62
CA THR A 4 -28.33 1.53 3.60
C THR A 4 -28.39 0.85 4.97
N GLY A 5 -27.77 1.44 5.99
CA GLY A 5 -27.54 0.76 7.29
C GLY A 5 -26.54 -0.41 7.22
N GLU A 6 -26.07 -0.80 6.03
CA GLU A 6 -25.17 -1.94 5.85
C GLU A 6 -23.68 -1.51 5.90
N LEU A 7 -22.84 -2.43 6.38
CA LEU A 7 -21.39 -2.32 6.32
C LEU A 7 -20.89 -2.82 4.97
N LEU A 8 -20.10 -2.00 4.28
CA LEU A 8 -19.47 -2.39 3.03
C LEU A 8 -18.42 -3.47 3.28
N LYS A 9 -18.26 -4.35 2.29
CA LYS A 9 -17.17 -5.33 2.28
C LYS A 9 -15.83 -4.60 2.24
N LYS A 10 -14.83 -5.23 2.86
CA LYS A 10 -13.46 -4.74 2.82
C LYS A 10 -12.96 -4.70 1.37
N VAL A 11 -12.34 -3.60 0.98
CA VAL A 11 -11.73 -3.43 -0.34
C VAL A 11 -10.66 -4.52 -0.55
N PRO A 12 -10.65 -5.23 -1.69
CA PRO A 12 -9.65 -6.25 -1.96
C PRO A 12 -8.28 -5.61 -2.23
N LEU A 13 -7.20 -6.35 -1.91
CA LEU A 13 -5.83 -5.85 -2.09
C LEU A 13 -5.52 -5.39 -3.52
N GLY A 14 -6.08 -6.08 -4.52
CA GLY A 14 -5.92 -5.75 -5.94
C GLY A 14 -6.53 -4.40 -6.34
N GLU A 15 -7.50 -3.89 -5.58
CA GLU A 15 -8.05 -2.53 -5.78
C GLU A 15 -7.28 -1.48 -4.98
N ILE A 16 -6.70 -1.86 -3.83
CA ILE A 16 -5.95 -0.91 -3.00
C ILE A 16 -4.62 -0.51 -3.64
N PHE A 17 -3.89 -1.45 -4.25
CA PHE A 17 -2.62 -1.18 -4.91
C PHE A 17 -2.69 -0.04 -5.94
N PRO A 18 -3.53 -0.11 -6.99
CA PRO A 18 -3.57 0.94 -8.01
C PRO A 18 -4.00 2.30 -7.45
N LEU A 19 -4.87 2.33 -6.44
CA LEU A 19 -5.26 3.57 -5.75
C LEU A 19 -4.08 4.20 -4.99
N LEU A 20 -3.35 3.41 -4.22
CA LEU A 20 -2.22 3.92 -3.44
C LEU A 20 -1.04 4.32 -4.33
N ALA A 21 -0.71 3.52 -5.34
CA ALA A 21 0.34 3.84 -6.31
C ALA A 21 -0.01 5.09 -7.13
N GLY A 22 -1.26 5.22 -7.58
CA GLY A 22 -1.76 6.42 -8.25
C GLY A 22 -1.62 7.67 -7.39
N HIS A 23 -2.04 7.59 -6.12
CA HIS A 23 -1.90 8.69 -5.16
C HIS A 23 -0.43 9.09 -4.94
N VAL A 24 0.49 8.12 -4.83
CA VAL A 24 1.93 8.42 -4.70
C VAL A 24 2.48 9.10 -5.95
N LYS A 25 2.07 8.65 -7.13
CA LYS A 25 2.45 9.31 -8.39
C LYS A 25 1.96 10.76 -8.43
N GLU A 26 0.70 11.01 -8.08
CA GLU A 26 0.14 12.37 -8.02
C GLU A 26 0.89 13.27 -7.01
N LEU A 27 1.31 12.72 -5.87
CA LEU A 27 2.13 13.45 -4.91
C LEU A 27 3.50 13.83 -5.49
N HIS A 28 4.13 12.95 -6.26
CA HIS A 28 5.38 13.26 -6.95
C HIS A 28 5.17 14.35 -8.00
N ASP A 29 4.12 14.24 -8.82
CA ASP A 29 3.79 15.19 -9.88
C ASP A 29 3.44 16.58 -9.32
N PHE A 30 2.69 16.64 -8.21
CA PHE A 30 2.23 17.90 -7.62
C PHE A 30 3.33 18.63 -6.82
N TYR A 31 4.13 17.90 -6.04
CA TYR A 31 5.12 18.51 -5.13
C TYR A 31 6.55 18.52 -5.68
N GLY A 32 6.82 17.80 -6.78
CA GLY A 32 8.16 17.62 -7.34
C GLY A 32 9.03 16.66 -6.52
N SER A 33 10.25 16.38 -7.01
CA SER A 33 11.13 15.31 -6.50
C SER A 33 11.35 15.35 -4.98
N GLY A 34 11.86 16.45 -4.42
CA GLY A 34 12.21 16.48 -3.00
C GLY A 34 11.01 16.48 -2.04
N LYS A 35 9.99 17.31 -2.31
CA LYS A 35 8.81 17.39 -1.42
C LYS A 35 7.87 16.21 -1.64
N GLY A 36 7.67 15.78 -2.88
CA GLY A 36 6.83 14.64 -3.24
C GLY A 36 7.24 13.38 -2.48
N LEU A 37 8.53 13.06 -2.44
CA LEU A 37 9.05 11.92 -1.68
C LEU A 37 8.68 11.98 -0.19
N ARG A 38 8.87 13.13 0.45
CA ARG A 38 8.55 13.31 1.87
C ARG A 38 7.06 13.15 2.16
N ILE A 39 6.21 13.67 1.28
CA ILE A 39 4.75 13.55 1.44
C ILE A 39 4.30 12.12 1.15
N ALA A 40 4.83 11.47 0.11
CA ALA A 40 4.56 10.07 -0.20
C ALA A 40 4.89 9.14 0.99
N ARG A 41 6.08 9.29 1.61
CA ARG A 41 6.47 8.54 2.83
C ARG A 41 5.48 8.69 3.96
N LYS A 42 4.96 9.90 4.18
CA LYS A 42 3.97 10.19 5.21
C LYS A 42 2.65 9.45 4.94
N HIS A 43 2.14 9.53 3.71
CA HIS A 43 0.89 8.86 3.31
C HIS A 43 1.00 7.33 3.37
N VAL A 44 2.07 6.76 2.83
CA VAL A 44 2.31 5.30 2.87
C VAL A 44 2.53 4.83 4.31
N SER A 45 3.27 5.58 5.12
CA SER A 45 3.46 5.25 6.55
C SER A 45 2.14 5.23 7.32
N TRP A 46 1.20 6.14 7.02
CA TRP A 46 -0.14 6.12 7.63
C TRP A 46 -0.97 4.91 7.20
N TYR A 47 -0.95 4.59 5.91
CA TYR A 47 -1.59 3.38 5.39
C TYR A 47 -1.04 2.13 6.09
N LEU A 48 0.27 1.98 6.15
CA LEU A 48 0.92 0.83 6.81
C LEU A 48 0.67 0.81 8.32
N GLN A 49 0.56 1.95 8.99
CA GLN A 49 0.22 1.97 10.41
C GLN A 49 -1.17 1.40 10.69
N ALA A 50 -2.15 1.65 9.81
CA ALA A 50 -3.51 1.14 9.97
C ALA A 50 -3.65 -0.35 9.59
N HIS A 51 -2.85 -0.83 8.64
CA HIS A 51 -3.03 -2.15 8.04
C HIS A 51 -1.93 -3.17 8.37
N ALA A 52 -0.71 -2.72 8.66
CA ALA A 52 0.48 -3.54 8.85
C ALA A 52 1.51 -2.85 9.80
N PRO A 53 1.15 -2.53 11.05
CA PRO A 53 1.93 -1.62 11.91
C PRO A 53 3.35 -2.10 12.25
N ASN A 54 3.59 -3.41 12.24
CA ASN A 54 4.88 -4.03 12.53
C ASN A 54 5.65 -4.47 11.27
N ASP A 55 5.21 -4.06 10.09
CA ASP A 55 5.81 -4.46 8.82
C ASP A 55 7.16 -3.76 8.59
N GLN A 56 8.17 -4.54 8.23
CA GLN A 56 9.51 -4.04 7.93
C GLN A 56 9.51 -3.16 6.67
N PHE A 57 8.54 -3.37 5.76
CA PHE A 57 8.40 -2.59 4.54
C PHE A 57 8.34 -1.08 4.81
N ARG A 58 7.74 -0.65 5.92
CA ARG A 58 7.69 0.78 6.29
C ARG A 58 9.09 1.38 6.44
N ARG A 59 10.04 0.64 7.01
CA ARG A 59 11.42 1.12 7.17
C ARG A 59 12.12 1.22 5.84
N THR A 60 11.97 0.19 5.00
CA THR A 60 12.54 0.15 3.65
C THR A 60 11.99 1.28 2.79
N PHE A 61 10.67 1.46 2.74
CA PHE A 61 10.02 2.51 1.97
C PHE A 61 10.47 3.90 2.42
N ASN A 62 10.62 4.12 3.74
CA ASN A 62 11.04 5.41 4.26
C ASN A 62 12.50 5.78 3.95
N ALA A 63 13.34 4.81 3.55
CA ALA A 63 14.74 5.03 3.19
C ALA A 63 14.95 5.36 1.70
N ILE A 64 13.89 5.26 0.87
CA ILE A 64 13.97 5.49 -0.57
C ILE A 64 14.07 7.00 -0.85
N GLU A 65 14.99 7.37 -1.73
CA GLU A 65 15.26 8.76 -2.15
C GLU A 65 14.92 9.04 -3.62
N ASP A 66 14.35 8.06 -4.32
CA ASP A 66 13.94 8.18 -5.72
C ASP A 66 12.42 7.90 -5.92
N ALA A 67 11.82 8.66 -6.83
CA ALA A 67 10.38 8.64 -7.05
C ALA A 67 9.91 7.39 -7.80
N SER A 68 10.72 6.87 -8.73
CA SER A 68 10.48 5.58 -9.40
C SER A 68 10.62 4.45 -8.41
N GLU A 69 11.68 4.45 -7.59
CA GLU A 69 11.92 3.42 -6.57
C GLU A 69 10.77 3.30 -5.56
N HIS A 70 10.09 4.42 -5.20
CA HIS A 70 8.87 4.36 -4.39
C HIS A 70 7.76 3.52 -5.05
N LEU A 71 7.53 3.70 -6.36
CA LEU A 71 6.47 3.00 -7.07
C LEU A 71 6.81 1.52 -7.23
N GLU A 72 8.05 1.20 -7.61
CA GLU A 72 8.55 -0.17 -7.72
C GLU A 72 8.49 -0.91 -6.37
N ALA A 73 8.88 -0.24 -5.28
CA ALA A 73 8.80 -0.81 -3.95
C ALA A 73 7.36 -1.11 -3.52
N LEU A 74 6.39 -0.26 -3.88
CA LEU A 74 4.98 -0.52 -3.63
C LEU A 74 4.47 -1.70 -4.44
N GLU A 75 4.79 -1.77 -5.72
CA GLU A 75 4.41 -2.91 -6.58
C GLU A 75 4.94 -4.22 -6.00
N ALA A 76 6.25 -4.31 -5.74
CA ALA A 76 6.88 -5.49 -5.17
C ALA A 76 6.30 -5.87 -3.78
N TYR A 77 5.86 -4.89 -3.00
CA TYR A 77 5.21 -5.14 -1.72
C TYR A 77 3.82 -5.78 -1.88
N PHE A 78 2.98 -5.22 -2.76
CA PHE A 78 1.62 -5.71 -2.97
C PHE A 78 1.58 -7.05 -3.72
N GLU A 79 2.54 -7.32 -4.60
CA GLU A 79 2.72 -8.65 -5.19
C GLU A 79 2.99 -9.70 -4.12
N LYS A 80 3.94 -9.43 -3.21
CA LYS A 80 4.25 -10.33 -2.09
C LYS A 80 3.05 -10.56 -1.17
N LEU A 81 2.25 -9.52 -0.92
CA LEU A 81 1.02 -9.66 -0.12
C LEU A 81 -0.03 -10.53 -0.82
N SER A 82 -0.18 -10.39 -2.15
CA SER A 82 -1.11 -11.20 -2.93
C SER A 82 -0.73 -12.67 -2.90
N VAL A 83 0.55 -13.00 -3.14
CA VAL A 83 1.07 -14.37 -3.05
C VAL A 83 0.89 -14.96 -1.64
N LYS A 84 1.19 -14.17 -0.60
CA LYS A 84 1.00 -14.61 0.78
C LYS A 84 -0.47 -14.91 1.09
N LYS A 85 -1.39 -14.10 0.58
CA LYS A 85 -2.83 -14.31 0.77
C LYS A 85 -3.28 -15.63 0.13
N GLU A 86 -2.87 -15.90 -1.11
CA GLU A 86 -3.16 -17.15 -1.80
C GLU A 86 -2.62 -18.38 -1.04
N LEU A 87 -1.38 -18.31 -0.54
CA LEU A 87 -0.80 -19.37 0.28
C LEU A 87 -1.58 -19.62 1.58
N THR A 88 -2.03 -18.55 2.27
CA THR A 88 -2.83 -18.70 3.49
C THR A 88 -4.20 -19.31 3.23
N GLU A 89 -4.82 -19.00 2.09
CA GLU A 89 -6.11 -19.58 1.68
C GLU A 89 -5.95 -21.05 1.29
N LEU A 90 -4.88 -21.43 0.57
CA LEU A 90 -4.58 -22.82 0.23
C LEU A 90 -4.34 -23.70 1.46
N CYS A 91 -3.57 -23.22 2.44
CA CYS A 91 -3.31 -23.97 3.67
C CYS A 91 -4.55 -24.10 4.58
N SER A 92 -5.48 -23.15 4.52
CA SER A 92 -6.72 -23.17 5.32
C SER A 92 -7.80 -24.07 4.72
N ASN A 93 -7.76 -24.32 3.41
CA ASN A 93 -8.75 -25.15 2.69
C ASN A 93 -8.36 -26.64 2.62
N ASN A 94 -7.19 -27.02 3.10
CA ASN A 94 -6.66 -28.39 3.07
C ASN A 94 -6.62 -29.05 4.47
N ALA A 95 -7.32 -28.47 5.45
CA ALA A 95 -7.47 -28.96 6.83
C ALA A 95 -8.95 -29.27 7.12
#